data_AF-A0A5F9CMR8-F1
#
_entry.id   AF-A0A5F9CMR8-F1
#
_cell.length_a   1.000
_cell.length_b   1.000
_cell.length_c   1.000
_cell.angle_alpha   90.00
_cell.angle_beta   90.00
_cell.angle_gamma   90.00
#
_symmetry.space_group_name_H-M   'P 1'
#
loop_
_entity.id
_entity.type
_entity.pdbx_description
1 polymer ?
#
loop_
_entity_poly.entity_id
_entity_poly.type
_entity_poly.pdbx_seq_one_letter_code
_entity_poly.pdbx_strand_id
1 'polypeptide(L)'
;MLTLASKLKRDDGLRGSRTAASAADSTRRVSVRDKLLVKDEGYYQGGKFQFETEVPDAYNMVPPRVRCLTRMWHPNITETGEICLSLLREHSIDGTGWAPTRTLKDVVWGLNSLFTELLKFDNPLKIKTAKHLLGEKEDFRNKVDDYIKRYAR
;
A
#
# COMPACT_ATOMS: atom_id res chain seq x y z
N MET A 1 17.61 -11.22 24.42
CA MET A 1 18.56 -12.08 23.69
C MET A 1 17.78 -13.25 23.14
N LEU A 2 17.69 -13.32 21.80
CA LEU A 2 17.49 -14.46 20.87
C LEU A 2 17.30 -15.84 21.54
N THR A 3 16.42 -16.77 21.13
CA THR A 3 15.99 -17.13 19.77
C THR A 3 14.92 -18.23 19.90
N LEU A 4 13.71 -18.03 19.34
CA LEU A 4 12.71 -19.09 19.22
C LEU A 4 12.98 -19.90 17.94
N ALA A 5 14.05 -20.69 18.00
CA ALA A 5 14.34 -21.75 17.04
C ALA A 5 13.78 -23.05 17.59
N SER A 6 12.54 -23.40 17.23
CA SER A 6 12.03 -24.77 17.43
C SER A 6 10.68 -24.97 16.75
N LYS A 7 10.73 -25.31 15.45
CA LYS A 7 9.73 -26.19 14.79
C LYS A 7 10.21 -26.78 13.46
N LEU A 8 11.49 -27.15 13.39
CA LEU A 8 12.00 -28.10 12.38
C LEU A 8 11.73 -29.53 12.89
N LYS A 9 10.66 -30.14 12.38
CA LYS A 9 10.43 -31.59 12.41
C LYS A 9 9.82 -31.93 11.05
N ARG A 10 10.64 -32.40 10.13
CA ARG A 10 10.76 -33.81 9.71
C ARG A 10 9.43 -34.37 9.24
N ASP A 11 9.29 -34.47 7.91
CA ASP A 11 8.66 -35.63 7.28
C ASP A 11 9.34 -35.86 5.92
N ASP A 12 9.94 -37.04 5.79
CA ASP A 12 10.58 -37.59 4.59
C ASP A 12 9.69 -38.75 4.14
N GLY A 13 9.14 -38.71 2.93
CA GLY A 13 8.31 -39.82 2.44
C GLY A 13 7.69 -39.67 1.05
N LEU A 14 8.35 -40.28 0.06
CA LEU A 14 7.84 -40.95 -1.15
C LEU A 14 7.37 -40.17 -2.41
N ARG A 15 8.21 -40.35 -3.46
CA ARG A 15 7.90 -40.78 -4.85
C ARG A 15 6.71 -40.18 -5.62
N GLY A 16 7.06 -39.34 -6.62
CA GLY A 16 6.83 -39.63 -8.04
C GLY A 16 5.50 -39.21 -8.68
N SER A 17 5.53 -38.16 -9.50
CA SER A 17 5.06 -38.20 -10.90
C SER A 17 5.35 -36.86 -11.58
N ARG A 18 5.79 -36.90 -12.84
CA ARG A 18 6.15 -35.74 -13.66
C ARG A 18 4.89 -35.09 -14.21
N THR A 19 4.66 -33.83 -13.89
CA THR A 19 3.88 -32.91 -14.74
C THR A 19 4.58 -31.55 -14.74
N ALA A 20 4.97 -31.10 -15.92
CA ALA A 20 5.59 -29.81 -16.16
C ALA A 20 4.57 -28.70 -15.82
N ALA A 21 4.71 -28.10 -14.65
CA ALA A 21 4.10 -26.83 -14.31
C ALA A 21 5.20 -25.77 -14.42
N SER A 22 4.91 -24.73 -15.22
CA SER A 22 5.67 -23.49 -15.34
C SER A 22 6.30 -23.09 -14.01
N ALA A 23 7.59 -22.76 -14.04
CA ALA A 23 8.32 -22.20 -12.92
C ALA A 23 7.71 -20.84 -12.54
N ALA A 24 6.61 -20.88 -11.80
CA ALA A 24 6.12 -19.76 -11.04
C ALA A 24 7.17 -19.51 -9.96
N ASP A 25 7.97 -18.49 -10.21
CA ASP A 25 8.95 -17.85 -9.33
C ASP A 25 8.55 -18.02 -7.85
N SER A 26 9.10 -19.06 -7.20
CA SER A 26 8.84 -19.43 -5.81
C SER A 26 9.65 -18.56 -4.85
N THR A 27 9.67 -17.27 -5.17
CA THR A 27 10.25 -16.17 -4.41
C THR A 27 9.33 -15.92 -3.22
N ARG A 28 9.84 -16.00 -2.00
CA ARG A 28 9.05 -15.92 -0.76
C ARG A 28 8.56 -14.50 -0.54
N ARG A 29 7.54 -14.09 -1.30
CA ARG A 29 6.86 -12.80 -1.14
C ARG A 29 6.12 -12.82 0.18
N VAL A 30 6.65 -12.09 1.16
CA VAL A 30 5.97 -11.88 2.43
C VAL A 30 4.92 -10.80 2.20
N SER A 31 3.66 -11.23 2.11
CA SER A 31 2.51 -10.31 2.17
C SER A 31 2.20 -10.03 3.64
N VAL A 32 2.52 -8.81 4.07
CA VAL A 32 2.08 -8.30 5.36
C VAL A 32 0.72 -7.67 5.13
N ARG A 33 -0.33 -8.45 5.43
CA ARG A 33 -1.66 -7.92 5.72
C ARG A 33 -1.65 -7.50 7.19
N ASP A 34 -2.52 -6.58 7.58
CA ASP A 34 -2.82 -6.18 8.98
C ASP A 34 -2.41 -4.75 9.39
N LYS A 35 -1.99 -3.88 8.47
CA LYS A 35 -1.96 -2.43 8.81
C LYS A 35 -3.32 -1.79 8.54
N LEU A 36 -4.10 -1.74 9.60
CA LEU A 36 -5.30 -0.92 9.70
C LEU A 36 -4.89 0.52 10.03
N LEU A 37 -5.13 1.43 9.10
CA LEU A 37 -5.00 2.86 9.31
C LEU A 37 -6.37 3.39 9.72
N VAL A 38 -6.49 3.80 10.98
CA VAL A 38 -7.67 4.48 11.51
C VAL A 38 -7.39 5.98 11.46
N LYS A 39 -8.34 6.75 10.95
CA LYS A 39 -8.24 8.21 10.88
C LYS A 39 -9.23 8.83 11.85
N ASP A 40 -8.74 9.65 12.76
CA ASP A 40 -9.58 10.30 13.79
C ASP A 40 -9.96 11.74 13.41
N GLU A 41 -9.37 12.28 12.33
CA GLU A 41 -9.54 13.67 11.90
C GLU A 41 -9.50 13.80 10.37
N GLY A 42 -9.96 14.95 9.86
CA GLY A 42 -9.96 15.30 8.44
C GLY A 42 -11.11 14.65 7.66
N TYR A 43 -11.04 14.69 6.33
CA TYR A 43 -12.09 14.15 5.45
C TYR A 43 -12.33 12.65 5.65
N TYR A 44 -11.35 11.91 6.16
CA TYR A 44 -11.42 10.45 6.30
C TYR A 44 -11.73 9.98 7.72
N GLN A 45 -12.17 10.90 8.59
CA GLN A 45 -12.45 10.62 9.99
C GLN A 45 -13.43 9.44 10.18
N GLY A 46 -13.12 8.56 11.13
CA GLY A 46 -13.87 7.35 11.44
C GLY A 46 -13.63 6.20 10.45
N GLY A 47 -12.89 6.43 9.36
CA GLY A 47 -12.55 5.41 8.38
C GLY A 47 -11.43 4.48 8.83
N LYS A 48 -11.58 3.20 8.47
CA LYS A 48 -10.61 2.12 8.67
C LYS A 48 -10.11 1.61 7.32
N PHE A 49 -8.83 1.80 7.05
CA PHE A 49 -8.22 1.48 5.76
C PHE A 49 -7.19 0.37 5.91
N GLN A 50 -7.41 -0.75 5.22
CA GLN A 50 -6.49 -1.88 5.26
C GLN A 50 -5.53 -1.82 4.07
N PHE A 51 -4.25 -2.03 4.35
CA PHE A 51 -3.20 -2.08 3.34
C PHE A 51 -2.54 -3.45 3.29
N GLU A 52 -2.19 -3.87 2.08
CA GLU A 52 -1.35 -5.03 1.79
C GLU A 52 0.02 -4.52 1.36
N THR A 53 1.07 -4.99 2.03
CA THR A 53 2.46 -4.71 1.66
C THR A 53 3.14 -5.99 1.25
N GLU A 54 3.61 -6.04 0.02
CA GLU A 54 4.40 -7.12 -0.53
C GLU A 54 5.87 -6.71 -0.55
N VAL A 55 6.68 -7.42 0.23
CA VAL A 55 8.12 -7.19 0.31
C VAL A 55 8.83 -8.08 -0.72
N PRO A 56 9.54 -7.52 -1.71
CA PRO A 56 10.30 -8.31 -2.67
C PRO A 56 11.58 -8.87 -2.04
N ASP A 57 12.16 -9.92 -2.63
CA ASP A 57 13.44 -10.48 -2.16
C ASP A 57 14.60 -9.48 -2.27
N ALA A 58 14.54 -8.59 -3.26
CA ALA A 58 15.49 -7.49 -3.43
C ALA A 58 15.15 -6.24 -2.58
N TYR A 59 14.47 -6.41 -1.45
CA TYR A 59 14.12 -5.31 -0.54
C TYR A 59 15.35 -4.47 -0.17
N ASN A 60 15.14 -3.18 0.10
CA ASN A 60 16.13 -2.09 0.12
C ASN A 60 16.60 -1.66 -1.27
N MET A 61 16.87 -2.57 -2.21
CA MET A 61 17.21 -2.16 -3.58
C MET A 61 15.96 -1.79 -4.39
N VAL A 62 14.89 -2.60 -4.23
CA VAL A 62 13.58 -2.40 -4.87
C VAL A 62 12.57 -2.03 -3.78
N PRO A 63 11.68 -1.04 -4.03
CA PRO A 63 10.64 -0.68 -3.08
C PRO A 63 9.66 -1.83 -2.83
N PRO A 64 9.03 -1.89 -1.65
CA PRO A 64 7.89 -2.78 -1.43
C PRO A 64 6.71 -2.33 -2.30
N ARG A 65 5.89 -3.28 -2.73
CA ARG A 65 4.62 -2.98 -3.41
C ARG A 65 3.54 -2.82 -2.36
N VAL A 66 2.78 -1.74 -2.43
CA VAL A 66 1.72 -1.44 -1.46
C VAL A 66 0.40 -1.24 -2.19
N ARG A 67 -0.65 -1.87 -1.69
CA ARG A 67 -2.01 -1.74 -2.21
C ARG A 67 -2.99 -1.47 -1.08
N CYS A 68 -3.93 -0.55 -1.30
CA CYS A 68 -5.08 -0.37 -0.42
C CYS A 68 -6.11 -1.46 -0.73
N LEU A 69 -6.53 -2.20 0.28
CA LEU A 69 -7.59 -3.21 0.16
C LEU A 69 -8.98 -2.59 0.33
N THR A 70 -9.05 -1.48 1.05
CA THR A 70 -10.29 -0.74 1.28
C THR A 70 -10.57 0.20 0.10
N ARG A 71 -11.75 0.05 -0.52
CA ARG A 71 -12.20 0.99 -1.56
C ARG A 71 -12.42 2.38 -0.94
N MET A 72 -11.89 3.41 -1.57
CA MET A 72 -12.01 4.79 -1.08
C MET A 72 -11.95 5.81 -2.21
N TRP A 73 -12.49 7.00 -1.95
CA TRP A 73 -12.36 8.14 -2.83
C TRP A 73 -11.17 9.00 -2.38
N HIS A 74 -10.01 8.90 -3.05
CA HIS A 74 -8.78 9.60 -2.65
C HIS A 74 -8.01 10.12 -3.86
N PRO A 75 -7.34 11.29 -3.80
CA PRO A 75 -6.55 11.80 -4.92
C PRO A 75 -5.34 10.90 -5.24
N ASN A 76 -4.64 10.42 -4.22
CA ASN A 76 -3.45 9.57 -4.37
C ASN A 76 -3.71 8.05 -4.42
N ILE A 77 -4.93 7.58 -4.14
CA ILE A 77 -5.26 6.13 -4.10
C ILE A 77 -6.44 5.88 -5.04
N THR A 78 -6.26 4.96 -6.00
CA THR A 78 -7.34 4.60 -6.94
C THR A 78 -8.40 3.74 -6.27
N GLU A 79 -9.59 3.62 -6.85
CA GLU A 79 -10.64 2.73 -6.32
C GLU A 79 -10.25 1.24 -6.36
N THR A 80 -9.31 0.87 -7.24
CA THR A 80 -8.71 -0.47 -7.30
C THR A 80 -7.60 -0.69 -6.27
N GLY A 81 -7.20 0.36 -5.55
CA GLY A 81 -6.25 0.32 -4.45
C GLY A 81 -4.80 0.66 -4.81
N GLU A 82 -4.54 1.11 -6.03
CA GLU A 82 -3.19 1.52 -6.46
C GLU A 82 -2.81 2.85 -5.81
N ILE A 83 -1.60 2.93 -5.29
CA ILE A 83 -1.12 4.05 -4.48
C ILE A 83 -0.06 4.83 -5.26
N CYS A 84 -0.28 6.14 -5.40
CA CYS A 84 0.72 7.05 -5.93
C CYS A 84 1.43 7.76 -4.77
N LEU A 85 2.53 7.16 -4.32
CA LEU A 85 3.39 7.68 -3.27
C LEU A 85 4.81 7.81 -3.82
N SER A 86 5.38 9.02 -3.79
CA SER A 86 6.67 9.32 -4.42
C SER A 86 7.79 8.40 -3.93
N LEU A 87 7.81 8.09 -2.64
CA LEU A 87 8.83 7.20 -2.07
C LEU A 87 8.80 5.76 -2.60
N LEU A 88 7.70 5.32 -3.22
CA LEU A 88 7.59 3.99 -3.82
C LEU A 88 8.02 3.98 -5.30
N ARG A 89 8.44 5.14 -5.86
CA ARG A 89 8.97 5.22 -7.22
C ARG A 89 10.41 4.69 -7.24
N GLU A 90 10.64 3.61 -7.99
CA GLU A 90 11.96 2.99 -8.14
C GLU A 90 12.98 3.91 -8.83
N HIS A 91 12.54 4.63 -9.87
CA HIS A 91 13.36 5.61 -10.59
C HIS A 91 12.69 6.97 -10.50
N SER A 92 13.21 7.83 -9.61
CA SER A 92 12.70 9.19 -9.42
C SER A 92 13.83 10.19 -9.70
N ILE A 93 13.59 11.11 -10.64
CA ILE A 93 14.59 12.08 -11.11
C ILE A 93 14.82 13.19 -10.06
N ASP A 94 13.82 13.45 -9.23
CA ASP A 94 13.78 14.49 -8.20
C ASP A 94 14.37 14.05 -6.84
N GLY A 95 14.89 12.83 -6.73
CA GLY A 95 15.46 12.29 -5.48
C GLY A 95 14.42 11.94 -4.41
N THR A 96 13.12 12.09 -4.68
CA THR A 96 12.06 11.77 -3.71
C THR A 96 11.63 10.30 -3.75
N GLY A 97 12.22 9.52 -4.66
CA GLY A 97 11.97 8.10 -4.88
C GLY A 97 12.47 7.18 -3.78
N TRP A 98 12.39 5.89 -4.06
CA TRP A 98 12.93 4.83 -3.22
C TRP A 98 14.45 4.97 -3.12
N ALA A 99 14.97 4.74 -1.93
CA ALA A 99 16.40 4.70 -1.67
C ALA A 99 16.70 3.53 -0.72
N PRO A 100 17.87 2.87 -0.82
CA PRO A 100 18.23 1.76 0.06
C PRO A 100 18.27 2.08 1.56
N THR A 101 18.30 3.36 1.91
CA THR A 101 18.21 3.85 3.29
C THR A 101 16.78 3.94 3.82
N ARG A 102 15.75 3.81 2.96
CA ARG A 102 14.34 3.83 3.38
C ARG A 102 13.90 2.48 3.92
N THR A 103 12.97 2.54 4.86
CA THR A 103 12.46 1.40 5.64
C THR A 103 10.95 1.23 5.46
N LEU A 104 10.41 0.09 5.91
CA LEU A 104 8.95 -0.12 5.98
C LEU A 104 8.27 0.89 6.91
N LYS A 105 9.01 1.47 7.87
CA LYS A 105 8.49 2.55 8.71
C LYS A 105 8.25 3.80 7.86
N ASP A 106 9.19 4.18 7.00
CA ASP A 106 9.02 5.33 6.10
C ASP A 106 7.83 5.16 5.14
N VAL A 107 7.60 3.94 4.68
CA VAL A 107 6.40 3.60 3.89
C VAL A 107 5.13 3.89 4.67
N VAL A 108 5.05 3.45 5.93
CA VAL A 108 3.87 3.66 6.80
C VAL A 108 3.64 5.13 7.08
N TRP A 109 4.72 5.87 7.34
CA TRP A 109 4.65 7.32 7.51
C TRP A 109 4.15 8.01 6.25
N GLY A 110 4.67 7.63 5.07
CA GLY A 110 4.20 8.15 3.79
C GLY A 110 2.74 7.80 3.49
N LEU A 111 2.28 6.59 3.84
CA LEU A 111 0.86 6.23 3.73
C LEU A 111 -0.01 7.12 4.62
N ASN A 112 0.41 7.36 5.87
CA ASN A 112 -0.33 8.25 6.77
C ASN A 112 -0.35 9.69 6.27
N SER A 113 0.73 10.18 5.68
CA SER A 113 0.82 11.56 5.17
C SER A 113 -0.08 11.80 3.96
N LEU A 114 -0.45 10.75 3.18
CA LEU A 114 -1.42 10.88 2.09
C LEU A 114 -2.77 11.43 2.58
N PHE A 115 -3.19 11.06 3.80
CA PHE A 115 -4.47 11.48 4.37
C PHE A 115 -4.44 12.90 4.92
N THR A 116 -3.27 13.43 5.28
CA THR A 116 -3.11 14.79 5.79
C THR A 116 -2.77 15.79 4.69
N GLU A 117 -2.01 15.37 3.67
CA GLU A 117 -1.49 16.22 2.60
C GLU A 117 -2.12 15.85 1.25
N LEU A 118 -3.43 16.02 1.15
CA LEU A 118 -4.24 15.62 -0.02
C LEU A 118 -3.87 16.31 -1.35
N LEU A 119 -3.00 17.32 -1.32
CA LEU A 119 -2.70 18.21 -2.45
C LEU A 119 -1.27 18.07 -3.01
N LYS A 120 -0.46 17.12 -2.55
CA LYS A 120 0.87 16.88 -3.15
C LYS A 120 0.70 16.15 -4.50
N PHE A 121 0.45 16.93 -5.54
CA PHE A 121 0.23 16.45 -6.91
C PHE A 121 1.53 16.47 -7.73
N ASP A 122 2.26 15.36 -7.74
CA ASP A 122 3.38 15.18 -8.69
C ASP A 122 2.92 14.59 -10.03
N ASN A 123 1.66 14.17 -10.17
CA ASN A 123 1.23 13.36 -11.34
C ASN A 123 0.02 13.95 -12.10
N PRO A 124 0.17 14.34 -13.38
CA PRO A 124 -0.88 14.94 -14.21
C PRO A 124 -2.05 14.00 -14.57
N LEU A 125 -1.98 12.70 -14.27
CA LEU A 125 -3.10 11.76 -14.47
C LEU A 125 -4.25 11.91 -13.46
N LYS A 126 -4.07 12.70 -12.39
CA LYS A 126 -4.99 12.80 -11.23
C LYS A 126 -5.81 14.10 -11.19
N ILE A 127 -5.89 14.81 -12.31
CA ILE A 127 -6.51 16.14 -12.44
C ILE A 127 -7.99 16.13 -12.01
N LYS A 128 -8.75 15.05 -12.21
CA LYS A 128 -10.20 15.03 -11.91
C LYS A 128 -10.50 15.10 -10.41
N THR A 129 -9.94 14.20 -9.61
CA THR A 129 -10.13 14.19 -8.15
C THR A 129 -9.50 15.43 -7.49
N ALA A 130 -8.36 15.87 -8.02
CA ALA A 130 -7.69 17.11 -7.62
C ALA A 130 -8.58 18.35 -7.84
N LYS A 131 -9.16 18.47 -9.04
CA LYS A 131 -10.09 19.56 -9.39
C LYS A 131 -11.34 19.52 -8.54
N HIS A 132 -11.90 18.35 -8.28
CA HIS A 132 -13.07 18.20 -7.41
C HIS A 132 -12.76 18.67 -5.97
N LEU A 133 -11.59 18.30 -5.43
CA LEU A 133 -11.15 18.79 -4.11
C LEU A 133 -10.91 20.31 -4.09
N LEU A 134 -10.42 20.89 -5.18
CA LEU A 134 -10.11 22.33 -5.26
C LEU A 134 -11.33 23.22 -5.56
N GLY A 135 -12.28 22.73 -6.38
CA GLY A 135 -13.45 23.49 -6.83
C GLY A 135 -14.74 23.20 -6.07
N GLU A 136 -14.93 21.97 -5.58
CA GLU A 136 -16.21 21.46 -5.05
C GLU A 136 -15.95 20.69 -3.74
N LYS A 137 -15.42 21.40 -2.73
CA LYS A 137 -15.01 20.82 -1.44
C LYS A 137 -16.13 20.07 -0.72
N GLU A 138 -17.37 20.54 -0.87
CA GLU A 138 -18.54 19.95 -0.21
C GLU A 138 -18.96 18.64 -0.88
N ASP A 139 -19.01 18.60 -2.22
CA ASP A 139 -19.27 17.35 -2.95
C ASP A 139 -18.16 16.33 -2.75
N PHE A 140 -16.90 16.78 -2.68
CA PHE A 140 -15.78 15.91 -2.32
C PHE A 140 -16.01 15.27 -0.95
N ARG A 141 -16.39 16.07 0.06
CA ARG A 141 -16.68 15.56 1.41
C ARG A 141 -17.83 14.56 1.40
N ASN A 142 -18.95 14.91 0.76
CA ASN A 142 -20.12 14.03 0.67
C ASN A 142 -19.78 12.68 0.04
N LYS A 143 -18.97 12.69 -1.01
CA LYS A 143 -18.51 11.47 -1.67
C LYS A 143 -17.56 10.66 -0.79
N VAL A 144 -16.61 11.30 -0.09
CA VAL A 144 -15.73 10.60 0.85
C VAL A 144 -16.55 9.94 1.96
N ASP A 145 -17.51 10.65 2.56
CA ASP A 145 -18.38 10.13 3.62
C ASP A 145 -19.19 8.90 3.16
N ASP A 146 -19.71 8.93 1.93
CA ASP A 146 -20.42 7.79 1.35
C ASP A 146 -19.50 6.56 1.22
N TYR A 147 -18.27 6.74 0.75
CA TYR A 147 -17.30 5.64 0.67
C TYR A 147 -16.93 5.10 2.05
N ILE A 148 -16.73 5.97 3.05
CA ILE A 148 -16.41 5.54 4.41
C ILE A 148 -17.54 4.68 4.99
N LYS A 149 -18.80 5.14 4.84
CA LYS A 149 -19.97 4.41 5.33
C LYS A 149 -20.12 3.04 4.66
N ARG A 150 -19.79 2.91 3.38
CA ARG A 150 -19.96 1.67 2.60
C ARG A 150 -18.82 0.68 2.74
N TYR A 151 -17.57 1.16 2.82
CA TYR A 151 -16.40 0.31 2.62
C TYR A 151 -15.38 0.33 3.76
N ALA A 152 -15.42 1.32 4.66
CA ALA A 152 -14.33 1.59 5.61
C ALA A 152 -14.78 1.66 7.08
N ARG A 153 -15.84 0.93 7.47
CA ARG A 153 -16.30 0.84 8.87
C ARG A 153 -15.61 -0.24 9.70
#